data_AF-A0A0L0UN14-F1
#
_entry.id   AF-A0A0L0UN14-F1
#
_cell.length_a   1.000
_cell.length_b   1.000
_cell.length_c   1.000
_cell.angle_alpha   90.00
_cell.angle_beta   90.00
_cell.angle_gamma   90.00
#
_symmetry.space_group_name_H-M   'P 1'
#
loop_
_entity.id
_entity.type
_entity.pdbx_description
1 polymer ?
#
loop_
_entity_poly.entity_id
_entity_poly.type
_entity_poly.pdbx_seq_one_letter_code
_entity_poly.pdbx_strand_id
1 'polypeptide(L)'
;FAIAQWVEGTPQLKEWPLSENQWWLAYNFPPFRLYEFAAGMIMARLLQAGRHIPLPLSGAVLLVLAAYVATYFVPFQYSLNLLTFIPLCLLITAAAQSDLAGTPTLIKSRLTVWLGEISFGMYMVHYLVLITAKQLMSGQLYGLTSSLLIILTCLLASLTGGYLLYRYIELPVMRQLAKTEKKPVVIATQSITER
;
A
#
# COMPACT_ATOMS: atom_id res chain seq x y z
N PHE A 1 -4.54 -22.47 7.08
CA PHE A 1 -4.44 -23.94 7.20
C PHE A 1 -3.55 -24.60 6.14
N ALA A 2 -3.56 -24.20 4.85
CA ALA A 2 -2.76 -24.87 3.82
C ALA A 2 -1.23 -24.70 3.98
N ILE A 3 -0.69 -23.50 4.23
CA ILE A 3 0.77 -23.27 4.30
C ILE A 3 1.44 -24.05 5.43
N ALA A 4 0.75 -24.24 6.55
CA ALA A 4 1.26 -25.03 7.68
C ALA A 4 1.40 -26.54 7.36
N GLN A 5 0.77 -27.03 6.27
CA GLN A 5 0.94 -28.40 5.80
C GLN A 5 2.19 -28.56 4.92
N TRP A 6 2.66 -27.48 4.29
CA TRP A 6 3.77 -27.50 3.34
C TRP A 6 5.07 -26.94 3.93
N VAL A 7 4.99 -26.16 5.02
CA VAL A 7 6.12 -25.47 5.62
C VAL A 7 6.05 -25.55 7.14
N GLU A 8 7.13 -26.04 7.75
CA GLU A 8 7.26 -26.13 9.20
C GLU A 8 7.05 -24.77 9.87
N GLY A 9 6.22 -24.76 10.91
CA GLY A 9 5.86 -23.57 11.69
C GLY A 9 6.83 -23.23 12.80
N THR A 10 7.98 -23.92 12.88
CA THR A 10 8.97 -23.77 13.94
C THR A 10 10.37 -23.58 13.38
N PRO A 11 11.22 -22.73 13.99
CA PRO A 11 10.91 -21.82 15.10
C PRO A 11 10.01 -20.65 14.66
N GLN A 12 9.18 -20.16 15.58
CA GLN A 12 8.37 -18.96 15.34
C GLN A 12 9.22 -17.70 15.52
N LEU A 13 8.90 -16.65 14.77
CA LEU A 13 9.49 -15.34 14.93
C LEU A 13 9.12 -14.76 16.30
N LYS A 14 10.05 -14.03 16.91
CA LYS A 14 9.86 -13.42 18.23
C LYS A 14 8.66 -12.46 18.30
N GLU A 15 8.33 -11.85 17.16
CA GLU A 15 7.32 -10.79 17.06
C GLU A 15 5.99 -11.30 16.51
N TRP A 16 5.97 -12.46 15.84
CA TRP A 16 4.82 -12.92 15.06
C TRP A 16 4.59 -14.43 15.23
N PRO A 17 3.32 -14.90 15.26
CA PRO A 17 2.98 -16.31 15.43
C PRO A 17 3.16 -17.13 14.13
N LEU A 18 4.31 -16.99 13.48
CA LEU A 18 4.68 -17.58 12.19
C LEU A 18 6.17 -17.91 12.16
N SER A 19 6.54 -19.00 11.48
CA SER A 19 7.97 -19.23 11.16
C SER A 19 8.44 -18.31 10.04
N GLU A 20 9.75 -18.11 9.97
CA GLU A 20 10.39 -17.32 8.91
C GLU A 20 10.04 -17.85 7.52
N ASN A 21 10.06 -19.17 7.34
CA ASN A 21 9.71 -19.81 6.07
C ASN A 21 8.23 -19.59 5.69
N GLN A 22 7.32 -19.65 6.67
CA GLN A 22 5.91 -19.38 6.43
C GLN A 22 5.68 -17.89 6.09
N TRP A 23 6.38 -16.99 6.77
CA TRP A 23 6.34 -15.55 6.47
C TRP A 23 6.86 -15.27 5.05
N TRP A 24 8.01 -15.84 4.70
CA TRP A 24 8.61 -15.67 3.39
C TRP A 24 7.69 -16.18 2.27
N LEU A 25 7.15 -17.40 2.42
CA LEU A 25 6.32 -18.02 1.39
C LEU A 25 4.95 -17.34 1.26
N ALA A 26 4.34 -16.91 2.37
CA ALA A 26 3.03 -16.27 2.37
C ALA A 26 3.06 -14.78 1.95
N TYR A 27 4.15 -14.07 2.26
CA TYR A 27 4.20 -12.61 2.16
C TYR A 27 5.25 -12.09 1.18
N ASN A 28 6.47 -12.65 1.20
CA ASN A 28 7.59 -12.17 0.38
C ASN A 28 7.66 -12.84 -1.00
N PHE A 29 7.17 -14.07 -1.14
CA PHE A 29 7.28 -14.85 -2.37
C PHE A 29 6.42 -14.26 -3.49
N PRO A 30 7.00 -13.64 -4.53
CA PRO A 30 6.25 -12.82 -5.48
C PRO A 30 5.13 -13.56 -6.24
N PRO A 31 5.28 -14.83 -6.66
CA PRO A 31 4.21 -15.54 -7.36
C PRO A 31 2.91 -15.62 -6.57
N PHE A 32 2.99 -15.69 -5.24
CA PHE A 32 1.81 -15.73 -4.38
C PHE A 32 1.14 -14.37 -4.24
N ARG A 33 1.72 -13.28 -4.77
CA ARG A 33 1.11 -11.94 -4.80
C ARG A 33 0.55 -11.57 -6.17
N LEU A 34 0.82 -12.39 -7.21
CA LEU A 34 0.37 -12.13 -8.57
C LEU A 34 -1.15 -12.06 -8.71
N TYR A 35 -1.90 -12.75 -7.85
CA TYR A 35 -3.36 -12.69 -7.86
C TYR A 35 -3.88 -11.27 -7.59
N GLU A 36 -3.18 -10.47 -6.78
CA GLU A 36 -3.59 -9.11 -6.47
C GLU A 36 -3.39 -8.19 -7.66
N PHE A 37 -2.26 -8.37 -8.36
CA PHE A 37 -1.96 -7.67 -9.59
C PHE A 37 -2.98 -8.03 -10.68
N ALA A 38 -3.28 -9.32 -10.85
CA ALA A 38 -4.29 -9.80 -11.79
C ALA A 38 -5.68 -9.21 -11.49
N ALA A 39 -6.08 -9.17 -10.22
CA ALA A 39 -7.35 -8.55 -9.83
C ALA A 39 -7.37 -7.06 -10.12
N GLY A 40 -6.28 -6.32 -9.86
CA GLY A 40 -6.15 -4.92 -10.25
C GLY A 40 -6.32 -4.71 -11.76
N MET A 41 -5.70 -5.55 -12.59
CA MET A 41 -5.87 -5.52 -14.04
C MET A 41 -7.32 -5.80 -14.45
N ILE A 42 -7.97 -6.79 -13.85
CA ILE A 42 -9.37 -7.13 -14.13
C ILE A 42 -10.28 -5.95 -13.77
N MET A 43 -10.12 -5.37 -12.59
CA MET A 43 -10.91 -4.20 -12.15
C MET A 43 -10.71 -3.01 -13.08
N ALA A 44 -9.47 -2.74 -13.51
CA ALA A 44 -9.18 -1.69 -14.47
C ALA A 44 -9.86 -1.95 -15.84
N ARG A 45 -9.84 -3.19 -16.33
CA ARG A 45 -10.53 -3.58 -17.58
C ARG A 45 -12.05 -3.47 -17.46
N LEU A 46 -12.63 -3.86 -16.33
CA LEU A 46 -14.06 -3.70 -16.07
C LEU A 46 -14.47 -2.23 -16.13
N LEU A 47 -13.71 -1.36 -15.48
CA LEU A 47 -13.94 0.09 -15.52
C LEU A 47 -13.83 0.65 -16.95
N GLN A 48 -12.82 0.23 -17.72
CA GLN A 48 -12.65 0.63 -19.13
C GLN A 48 -13.78 0.13 -20.04
N ALA A 49 -14.34 -1.05 -19.76
CA ALA A 49 -15.49 -1.59 -20.48
C ALA A 49 -16.84 -0.96 -20.07
N GLY A 50 -16.83 0.07 -19.22
CA GLY A 50 -18.03 0.72 -18.69
C GLY A 50 -18.80 -0.12 -17.66
N ARG A 51 -18.30 -1.32 -17.33
CA ARG A 51 -18.90 -2.22 -16.33
C ARG A 51 -18.41 -1.83 -14.95
N HIS A 52 -19.13 -0.91 -14.32
CA HIS A 52 -18.79 -0.41 -12.99
C HIS A 52 -19.63 -1.08 -11.90
N ILE A 53 -19.02 -1.25 -10.74
CA ILE A 53 -19.73 -1.64 -9.51
C ILE A 53 -20.29 -0.34 -8.92
N PRO A 54 -21.62 -0.23 -8.69
CA PRO A 54 -22.24 1.00 -8.19
C PRO A 54 -21.99 1.16 -6.67
N LEU A 55 -20.73 1.28 -6.29
CA LEU A 55 -20.31 1.43 -4.90
C LEU A 55 -19.73 2.84 -4.71
N PRO A 56 -20.37 3.71 -3.90
CA PRO A 56 -19.82 5.03 -3.63
C PRO A 56 -18.51 4.90 -2.84
N LEU A 57 -17.61 5.88 -3.02
CA LEU A 57 -16.30 5.91 -2.36
C LEU A 57 -16.41 5.77 -0.82
N SER A 58 -17.39 6.42 -0.20
CA SER A 58 -17.65 6.31 1.25
C SER A 58 -18.02 4.90 1.66
N GLY A 59 -18.83 4.20 0.87
CA GLY A 59 -19.18 2.80 1.09
C GLY A 59 -17.97 1.88 0.99
N ALA A 60 -17.09 2.12 0.02
CA ALA A 60 -15.85 1.37 -0.12
C ALA A 60 -14.88 1.61 1.05
N VAL A 61 -14.75 2.86 1.53
CA VAL A 61 -13.98 3.19 2.73
C VAL A 61 -14.53 2.47 3.96
N LEU A 62 -15.86 2.49 4.14
CA LEU A 62 -16.51 1.80 5.26
C LEU A 62 -16.28 0.29 5.21
N LEU A 63 -16.32 -0.32 4.02
CA LEU A 63 -16.00 -1.74 3.85
C LEU A 63 -14.54 -2.04 4.23
N VAL A 64 -13.59 -1.19 3.86
CA VAL A 64 -12.19 -1.37 4.26
C VAL A 64 -12.03 -1.25 5.78
N LEU A 65 -12.70 -0.27 6.41
CA LEU A 65 -12.68 -0.12 7.87
C LEU A 65 -13.31 -1.33 8.57
N ALA A 66 -14.45 -1.83 8.07
CA ALA A 66 -15.10 -3.01 8.60
C ALA A 66 -14.22 -4.26 8.44
N ALA A 67 -13.58 -4.43 7.29
CA ALA A 67 -12.64 -5.53 7.05
C ALA A 67 -11.42 -5.42 7.96
N TYR A 68 -10.90 -4.21 8.20
CA TYR A 68 -9.82 -3.95 9.14
C TYR A 68 -10.22 -4.37 10.56
N VAL A 69 -11.40 -3.99 11.05
CA VAL A 69 -11.89 -4.44 12.37
C VAL A 69 -12.08 -5.96 12.39
N ALA A 70 -12.55 -6.55 11.29
CA ALA A 70 -12.70 -8.00 11.19
C ALA A 70 -11.36 -8.75 11.25
N THR A 71 -10.21 -8.09 10.98
CA THR A 71 -8.88 -8.71 11.09
C THR A 71 -8.56 -9.22 12.48
N TYR A 72 -9.12 -8.60 13.53
CA TYR A 72 -8.91 -9.01 14.92
C TYR A 72 -9.59 -10.34 15.28
N PHE A 73 -10.52 -10.82 14.46
CA PHE A 73 -11.31 -12.03 14.72
C PHE A 73 -10.92 -13.21 13.83
N VAL A 74 -9.96 -13.04 12.92
CA VAL A 74 -9.47 -14.09 12.04
C VAL A 74 -8.03 -14.47 12.39
N PRO A 75 -7.55 -15.68 12.00
CA PRO A 75 -6.16 -16.04 12.20
C PRO A 75 -5.22 -15.04 11.51
N PHE A 76 -4.08 -14.76 12.15
CA PHE A 76 -3.11 -13.75 11.75
C PHE A 76 -2.65 -13.87 10.28
N GLN A 77 -2.64 -15.08 9.73
CA GLN A 77 -2.24 -15.32 8.34
C GLN A 77 -3.25 -14.76 7.33
N TYR A 78 -4.54 -14.72 7.69
CA TYR A 78 -5.60 -14.20 6.83
C TYR A 78 -5.77 -12.69 6.99
N SER A 79 -5.45 -12.14 8.16
CA SER A 79 -5.57 -10.71 8.43
C SER A 79 -4.59 -9.85 7.64
N LEU A 80 -3.41 -10.39 7.30
CA LEU A 80 -2.38 -9.63 6.59
C LEU A 80 -2.83 -9.14 5.22
N ASN A 81 -3.49 -10.00 4.43
CA ASN A 81 -3.77 -9.72 3.02
C ASN A 81 -5.18 -10.13 2.56
N LEU A 82 -5.64 -11.33 2.93
CA LEU A 82 -6.82 -11.93 2.30
C LEU A 82 -8.12 -11.22 2.67
N LEU A 83 -8.25 -10.79 3.93
CA LEU A 83 -9.49 -10.19 4.41
C LEU A 83 -9.72 -8.78 3.83
N THR A 84 -8.64 -8.00 3.67
CA THR A 84 -8.69 -6.64 3.16
C THR A 84 -8.60 -6.57 1.65
N PHE A 85 -8.21 -7.67 0.99
CA PHE A 85 -8.00 -7.74 -0.46
C PHE A 85 -9.20 -7.23 -1.29
N ILE A 86 -10.37 -7.86 -1.14
CA ILE A 86 -11.57 -7.49 -1.91
C ILE A 86 -12.00 -6.04 -1.58
N PRO A 87 -12.12 -5.63 -0.30
CA PRO A 87 -12.40 -4.25 0.07
C PRO A 87 -11.44 -3.23 -0.56
N LEU A 88 -10.14 -3.52 -0.60
CA LEU A 88 -9.15 -2.64 -1.21
C LEU A 88 -9.31 -2.55 -2.73
N CYS A 89 -9.57 -3.67 -3.43
CA CYS A 89 -9.88 -3.64 -4.86
C CYS A 89 -11.11 -2.75 -5.16
N LEU A 90 -12.15 -2.88 -4.34
CA LEU A 90 -13.36 -2.06 -4.46
C LEU A 90 -13.09 -0.58 -4.17
N LEU A 91 -12.30 -0.28 -3.14
CA LEU A 91 -11.89 1.09 -2.78
C LEU A 91 -11.13 1.77 -3.91
N ILE A 92 -10.12 1.09 -4.48
CA ILE A 92 -9.33 1.62 -5.59
C ILE A 92 -10.22 1.85 -6.82
N THR A 93 -11.12 0.91 -7.12
CA THR A 93 -12.03 1.02 -8.27
C THR A 93 -13.04 2.17 -8.08
N ALA A 94 -13.60 2.32 -6.88
CA ALA A 94 -14.52 3.41 -6.55
C ALA A 94 -13.81 4.78 -6.57
N ALA A 95 -12.57 4.85 -6.11
CA ALA A 95 -11.74 6.05 -6.20
C ALA A 95 -11.47 6.43 -7.66
N ALA A 96 -11.05 5.47 -8.50
CA ALA A 96 -10.83 5.69 -9.92
C ALA A 96 -12.11 6.12 -10.66
N GLN A 97 -13.27 5.55 -10.29
CA GLN A 97 -14.56 5.97 -10.85
C GLN A 97 -14.91 7.40 -10.46
N SER A 98 -14.72 7.78 -9.19
CA SER A 98 -14.88 9.17 -8.71
C SER A 98 -13.92 10.14 -9.42
N ASP A 99 -12.73 9.67 -9.79
CA ASP A 99 -11.77 10.45 -10.57
C ASP A 99 -12.29 10.72 -11.98
N LEU A 100 -12.78 9.69 -12.66
CA LEU A 100 -13.39 9.79 -14.01
C LEU A 100 -14.68 10.63 -14.01
N ALA A 101 -15.49 10.55 -12.95
CA ALA A 101 -16.72 11.31 -12.81
C ALA A 101 -16.48 12.80 -12.44
N GLY A 102 -15.24 13.19 -12.16
CA GLY A 102 -14.91 14.56 -11.79
C GLY A 102 -15.42 14.98 -10.40
N THR A 103 -15.86 14.04 -9.56
CA THR A 103 -16.40 14.36 -8.23
C THR A 103 -15.30 14.92 -7.33
N PRO A 104 -15.53 16.03 -6.62
CA PRO A 104 -14.56 16.56 -5.66
C PRO A 104 -14.45 15.62 -4.47
N THR A 105 -13.24 15.19 -4.15
CA THR A 105 -12.95 14.32 -3.01
C THR A 105 -11.78 14.89 -2.20
N LEU A 106 -11.76 14.63 -0.89
CA LEU A 106 -10.65 15.03 -0.01
C LEU A 106 -9.31 14.40 -0.46
N ILE A 107 -9.37 13.26 -1.14
CA ILE A 107 -8.21 12.53 -1.67
C ILE A 107 -7.48 13.34 -2.75
N LYS A 108 -8.20 14.19 -3.50
CA LYS A 108 -7.63 15.06 -4.54
C LYS A 108 -6.98 16.34 -3.98
N SER A 109 -6.95 16.53 -2.67
CA SER A 109 -6.33 17.72 -2.09
C SER A 109 -4.82 17.75 -2.38
N ARG A 110 -4.25 18.94 -2.61
CA ARG A 110 -2.81 19.09 -2.86
C ARG A 110 -1.96 18.49 -1.75
N LEU A 111 -2.42 18.60 -0.51
CA LEU A 111 -1.74 18.04 0.66
C LEU A 111 -1.76 16.51 0.64
N THR A 112 -2.90 15.88 0.35
CA THR A 112 -3.01 14.41 0.31
C THR A 112 -2.17 13.81 -0.81
N VAL A 113 -2.16 14.43 -1.99
CA VAL A 113 -1.30 14.00 -3.11
C VAL A 113 0.17 14.14 -2.73
N TRP A 114 0.58 15.27 -2.16
CA TRP A 114 1.96 15.50 -1.72
C TRP A 114 2.42 14.51 -0.64
N LEU A 115 1.55 14.19 0.33
CA LEU A 115 1.82 13.17 1.34
C LEU A 115 1.96 11.78 0.71
N GLY A 116 1.15 11.47 -0.31
CA GLY A 116 1.25 10.24 -1.09
C GLY A 116 2.59 10.14 -1.84
N GLU A 117 3.04 11.21 -2.47
CA GLU A 117 4.32 11.26 -3.18
C GLU A 117 5.52 10.96 -2.26
N ILE A 118 5.51 11.49 -1.03
CA ILE A 118 6.61 11.30 -0.07
C ILE A 118 6.50 9.98 0.70
N SER A 119 5.33 9.33 0.66
CA SER A 119 5.05 8.14 1.47
C SER A 119 6.03 6.99 1.23
N PHE A 120 6.49 6.80 -0.02
CA PHE A 120 7.46 5.76 -0.34
C PHE A 120 8.83 6.05 0.30
N GLY A 121 9.36 7.26 0.15
CA GLY A 121 10.59 7.67 0.80
C GLY A 121 10.50 7.59 2.33
N MET A 122 9.37 7.99 2.92
CA MET A 122 9.13 7.85 4.35
C MET A 122 9.09 6.37 4.78
N TYR A 123 8.43 5.51 4.00
CA TYR A 123 8.41 4.06 4.22
C TYR A 123 9.81 3.44 4.21
N MET A 124 10.73 3.91 3.36
CA MET A 124 12.12 3.42 3.37
C MET A 124 12.90 3.83 4.62
N VAL A 125 12.66 5.03 5.15
CA VAL A 125 13.49 5.63 6.21
C VAL A 125 12.95 5.38 7.62
N HIS A 126 11.62 5.34 7.80
CA HIS A 126 11.01 5.32 9.13
C HIS A 126 11.47 4.13 10.00
N TYR A 127 11.63 2.94 9.42
CA TYR A 127 12.06 1.76 10.17
C TYR A 127 13.47 1.93 10.75
N LEU A 128 14.39 2.53 9.98
CA LEU A 128 15.75 2.83 10.43
C LEU A 128 15.74 3.87 11.56
N VAL A 129 14.89 4.89 11.45
CA VAL A 129 14.69 5.90 12.50
C VAL A 129 14.19 5.25 13.78
N LEU A 130 13.17 4.39 13.70
CA LEU A 130 12.58 3.72 14.85
C LEU A 130 13.55 2.75 15.53
N ILE A 131 14.32 1.98 14.77
CA ILE A 131 15.35 1.09 15.34
C ILE A 131 16.42 1.92 16.04
N THR A 132 16.91 2.99 15.40
CA THR A 132 17.96 3.84 15.96
C THR A 132 17.46 4.50 17.26
N ALA A 133 16.24 5.03 17.27
CA ALA A 133 15.63 5.59 18.45
C ALA A 133 15.50 4.54 19.58
N LYS A 134 15.01 3.34 19.26
CA LYS A 134 14.89 2.24 20.23
C LYS A 134 16.25 1.84 20.82
N GLN A 135 17.30 1.79 20.01
CA GLN A 135 18.66 1.48 20.47
C GLN A 135 19.19 2.58 21.40
N LEU A 136 18.99 3.85 21.04
CA LEU A 136 19.44 4.99 21.84
C LEU A 136 18.73 5.09 23.19
N MET A 137 17.47 4.67 23.24
CA MET A 137 16.65 4.60 24.45
C MET A 137 17.04 3.44 25.37
N SER A 138 17.84 2.46 24.91
CA SER A 138 18.32 1.32 25.69
C SER A 138 17.21 0.52 26.43
N GLY A 139 15.98 0.55 25.93
CA GLY A 139 14.83 -0.12 26.53
C GLY A 139 14.24 0.57 27.77
N GLN A 140 14.59 1.83 28.06
CA GLN A 140 13.99 2.58 29.16
C GLN A 140 12.51 2.90 28.89
N LEU A 141 11.70 2.83 29.95
CA LEU A 141 10.30 3.28 29.91
C LEU A 141 10.26 4.78 30.21
N TYR A 142 9.58 5.53 29.35
CA TYR A 142 9.42 6.96 29.48
C TYR A 142 8.01 7.31 29.93
N GLY A 143 7.86 8.42 30.65
CA GLY A 143 6.53 8.97 30.96
C GLY A 143 5.76 9.34 29.69
N LEU A 144 4.46 9.61 29.82
CA LEU A 144 3.57 9.91 28.69
C LEU A 144 4.11 11.06 27.81
N THR A 145 4.48 12.17 28.43
CA THR A 145 4.98 13.37 27.72
C THR A 145 6.26 13.09 26.96
N SER A 146 7.23 12.43 27.59
CA SER A 146 8.50 12.06 26.96
C SER A 146 8.27 11.07 25.80
N SER A 147 7.38 10.11 25.96
CA SER A 147 7.01 9.17 24.90
C SER A 147 6.38 9.87 23.69
N LEU A 148 5.46 10.81 23.93
CA LEU A 148 4.85 11.61 22.87
C LEU A 148 5.88 12.46 22.12
N LEU A 149 6.82 13.09 22.84
CA LEU A 149 7.90 13.85 22.22
C LEU A 149 8.81 12.95 21.37
N ILE A 150 9.18 11.78 21.87
CA ILE A 150 10.00 10.82 21.12
C ILE A 150 9.28 10.36 19.85
N ILE A 151 7.99 10.01 19.94
CA ILE A 151 7.18 9.63 18.78
C ILE A 151 7.12 10.77 17.76
N LEU A 152 6.87 12.00 18.23
CA LEU A 152 6.82 13.18 17.37
C LEU A 152 8.18 13.43 16.70
N THR A 153 9.28 13.32 17.43
CA THR A 153 10.63 13.44 16.88
C THR A 153 10.90 12.37 15.82
N CYS A 154 10.54 11.10 16.08
CA CYS A 154 10.70 10.01 15.12
C CYS A 154 9.84 10.24 13.87
N LEU A 155 8.61 10.71 14.03
CA LEU A 155 7.71 11.04 12.92
C LEU A 155 8.30 12.15 12.05
N LEU A 156 8.75 13.24 12.67
CA LEU A 156 9.35 14.36 11.96
C LEU A 156 10.65 13.96 11.26
N ALA A 157 11.52 13.21 11.94
CA ALA A 157 12.76 12.70 11.35
C ALA A 157 12.48 11.79 10.14
N SER A 158 11.49 10.91 10.24
CA SER A 158 11.07 10.02 9.15
C SER A 158 10.47 10.80 7.98
N LEU A 159 9.65 11.80 8.26
CA LEU A 159 9.03 12.65 7.25
C LEU A 159 10.07 13.50 6.52
N THR A 160 11.01 14.12 7.26
CA THR A 160 12.11 14.90 6.67
C THR A 160 13.03 13.99 5.86
N GLY A 161 13.44 12.85 6.40
CA GLY A 161 14.27 11.88 5.68
C GLY A 161 13.61 11.38 4.40
N GLY A 162 12.32 11.02 4.47
CA GLY A 162 11.53 10.61 3.31
C GLY A 162 11.39 11.72 2.27
N TYR A 163 11.15 12.96 2.69
CA TYR A 163 11.07 14.11 1.79
C TYR A 163 12.39 14.38 1.07
N LEU A 164 13.52 14.29 1.78
CA LEU A 164 14.85 14.46 1.18
C LEU A 164 15.11 13.37 0.14
N LEU A 165 14.79 12.11 0.46
CA LEU A 165 14.96 10.99 -0.46
C LEU A 165 14.08 11.15 -1.71
N TYR A 166 12.82 11.52 -1.53
CA TYR A 166 11.89 11.83 -2.62
C TYR A 166 12.42 12.97 -3.51
N ARG A 167 12.81 14.09 -2.90
CA ARG A 167 13.19 15.31 -3.62
C ARG A 167 14.52 15.17 -4.37
N TYR A 168 15.50 14.51 -3.78
CA TYR A 168 16.87 14.46 -4.28
C TYR A 168 17.25 13.16 -5.00
N ILE A 169 16.51 12.07 -4.78
CA ILE A 169 16.80 10.77 -5.41
C ILE A 169 15.66 10.36 -6.34
N GLU A 170 14.45 10.20 -5.81
CA GLU A 170 13.32 9.66 -6.59
C GLU A 170 12.95 10.59 -7.74
N LEU A 171 12.71 11.87 -7.46
CA LEU A 171 12.23 12.82 -8.47
C LEU A 171 13.27 13.04 -9.60
N PRO A 172 14.59 13.18 -9.33
CA PRO A 172 15.59 13.23 -10.38
C PRO A 172 15.68 11.95 -11.21
N VAL A 173 15.61 10.78 -10.58
CA VAL A 173 15.68 9.49 -11.28
C VAL A 173 14.45 9.28 -12.15
N MET A 174 13.24 9.51 -11.62
CA MET A 174 11.99 9.43 -12.39
C MET A 174 12.00 10.38 -13.58
N ARG A 175 12.49 11.62 -13.40
CA ARG A 175 12.63 12.59 -14.50
C ARG A 175 13.64 12.16 -15.56
N GLN A 176 14.68 11.42 -15.19
CA GLN A 176 15.63 10.87 -16.15
C GLN A 176 15.01 9.69 -16.92
N LEU A 177 14.35 8.76 -16.23
CA LEU A 177 13.71 7.59 -16.83
C LEU A 177 12.53 7.98 -17.75
N ALA A 178 11.68 8.93 -17.33
CA ALA A 178 10.54 9.39 -18.12
C ALA A 178 10.94 10.11 -19.43
N LYS A 179 12.17 10.63 -19.51
CA LYS A 179 12.68 11.18 -20.77
C LYS A 179 12.98 10.08 -21.79
N THR A 180 13.36 8.89 -21.32
CA THR A 180 13.69 7.73 -22.15
C THR A 180 12.44 7.04 -22.71
N GLU A 181 11.31 7.08 -21.97
CA GLU A 181 10.06 6.41 -22.34
C GLU A 181 9.15 7.18 -23.31
N LYS A 182 9.54 8.35 -23.81
CA LYS A 182 8.77 9.07 -24.85
C LYS A 182 8.85 8.39 -26.23
N LYS A 183 8.63 7.07 -26.33
CA LYS A 183 8.13 6.46 -27.56
C LYS A 183 6.61 6.60 -27.55
N PRO A 184 6.01 7.31 -28.52
CA PRO A 184 4.56 7.40 -28.59
C PRO A 184 4.02 5.98 -28.78
N VAL A 185 3.21 5.52 -27.82
CA VAL A 185 2.34 4.37 -28.05
C VAL A 185 1.36 4.82 -29.13
N VAL A 186 1.64 4.42 -30.38
CA VAL A 186 0.69 4.56 -31.48
C VAL A 186 -0.48 3.66 -31.12
N ILE A 187 -1.51 4.24 -30.51
CA ILE A 187 -2.82 3.60 -30.42
C ILE A 187 -3.30 3.54 -31.86
N ALA A 188 -3.17 2.37 -32.48
CA ALA A 188 -3.79 2.11 -33.75
C ALA A 188 -5.31 2.25 -33.54
N THR A 189 -5.84 3.42 -33.88
CA THR A 189 -7.27 3.61 -34.09
C THR A 189 -7.67 2.68 -35.21
N GLN A 190 -8.12 1.47 -34.86
CA GLN A 190 -8.81 0.64 -35.83
C GLN A 190 -10.11 1.36 -36.15
N SER A 191 -10.12 1.98 -37.33
CA SER A 191 -11.30 2.46 -38.02
C SER A 191 -12.30 1.32 -38.11
N ILE A 192 -13.34 1.37 -37.27
CA ILE A 192 -14.57 0.64 -37.51
C ILE A 192 -15.27 1.38 -38.65
N THR A 193 -14.86 1.07 -39.87
CA THR A 193 -15.61 1.36 -41.07
C THR A 193 -15.83 0.04 -41.80
N GLU A 194 -17.11 -0.25 -42.06
CA GLU A 194 -17.65 -1.21 -43.02
C GLU A 194 -17.57 -2.71 -42.69
N ARG A 195 -18.71 -3.28 -42.27
CA ARG A 195 -19.63 -4.02 -43.17
C ARG A 195 -20.98 -4.24 -42.51
#